data_AF-A0A3E2VI40-F1
#
_entry.id   AF-A0A3E2VI40-F1
#
_cell.length_a   1.000
_cell.length_b   1.000
_cell.length_c   1.000
_cell.angle_alpha   90.00
_cell.angle_beta   90.00
_cell.angle_gamma   90.00
#
_symmetry.space_group_name_H-M   'P 1'
#
loop_
_entity.id
_entity.type
_entity.pdbx_description
1 polymer ?
#
loop_
_entity_poly.entity_id
_entity_poly.type
_entity_poly.pdbx_seq_one_letter_code
_entity_poly.pdbx_strand_id
1 'polypeptide(L)' 'MKTDELLEYIQTHCNLNYISDIRNPIYLKECLAFLYDIDKAAFTIQQWRYLCEYITGQECRACDIDAIRKIINSFCYRV' A
#
# COMPACT_ATOMS: atom_id res chain seq x y z
N MET A 1 8.87 -8.34 -13.38
CA MET A 1 8.24 -8.54 -12.06
C MET A 1 6.84 -7.95 -12.13
N LYS A 2 5.84 -8.62 -11.57
CA LYS A 2 4.46 -8.10 -11.57
C LYS A 2 4.39 -7.01 -10.49
N THR A 3 3.94 -5.82 -10.86
CA THR A 3 3.79 -4.70 -9.91
C THR A 3 2.68 -4.92 -8.89
N ASP A 4 1.74 -5.83 -9.19
CA ASP A 4 0.57 -6.13 -8.36
C ASP A 4 0.87 -7.06 -7.16
N GLU A 5 2.04 -7.69 -7.07
CA GLU A 5 2.36 -8.68 -6.02
C GLU A 5 2.18 -8.13 -4.59
N LEU A 6 2.53 -6.86 -4.35
CA LEU A 6 2.33 -6.23 -3.05
C LEU A 6 0.84 -6.00 -2.75
N LEU A 7 0.03 -5.68 -3.75
CA LEU A 7 -1.42 -5.53 -3.60
C LEU A 7 -2.07 -6.88 -3.28
N GLU A 8 -1.69 -7.94 -4.02
CA GLU A 8 -2.15 -9.32 -3.78
C GLU A 8 -1.73 -9.83 -2.39
N TYR A 9 -0.51 -9.47 -1.95
CA TYR A 9 -0.02 -9.80 -0.63
C TYR A 9 -0.86 -9.14 0.47
N ILE A 10 -1.15 -7.84 0.36
CA ILE A 10 -2.02 -7.11 1.30
C ILE A 10 -3.43 -7.70 1.28
N GLN A 11 -3.99 -7.96 0.10
CA GLN A 11 -5.32 -8.57 -0.04
C GLN A 11 -5.41 -9.88 0.74
N THR A 12 -4.41 -10.76 0.55
CA THR A 12 -4.38 -12.08 1.20
C THR A 12 -4.26 -11.95 2.72
N HIS A 13 -3.36 -11.08 3.22
CA HIS A 13 -3.08 -10.98 4.66
C HIS A 13 -4.11 -10.15 5.44
N CYS A 14 -4.78 -9.21 4.77
CA CYS A 14 -5.90 -8.45 5.34
C CYS A 14 -7.26 -9.14 5.12
N ASN A 15 -7.27 -10.36 4.54
CA ASN A 15 -8.48 -11.14 4.27
C ASN A 15 -9.55 -10.36 3.45
N LEU A 16 -9.09 -9.65 2.42
CA LEU A 16 -9.96 -8.85 1.55
C LEU A 16 -10.51 -9.69 0.40
N ASN A 17 -11.76 -9.44 0.01
CA ASN A 17 -12.38 -10.14 -1.12
C ASN A 17 -11.79 -9.68 -2.46
N TYR A 18 -11.46 -8.40 -2.58
CA TYR A 18 -10.94 -7.80 -3.80
C TYR A 18 -9.76 -6.86 -3.51
N ILE A 19 -8.83 -6.71 -4.46
CA ILE A 19 -7.75 -5.70 -4.37
C ILE A 19 -8.32 -4.28 -4.22
N SER A 20 -9.47 -4.00 -4.83
CA SER A 20 -10.15 -2.70 -4.69
C SER A 20 -10.56 -2.36 -3.25
N ASP A 21 -10.71 -3.36 -2.39
CA ASP A 21 -11.04 -3.16 -0.97
C ASP A 21 -9.91 -2.45 -0.22
N ILE A 22 -8.67 -2.48 -0.72
CA ILE A 22 -7.54 -1.73 -0.14
C ILE A 22 -7.82 -0.21 -0.11
N ARG A 23 -8.65 0.30 -1.04
CA ARG A 23 -9.06 1.72 -1.08
C ARG A 23 -10.36 1.99 -0.34
N ASN A 24 -11.03 0.95 0.15
CA ASN A 24 -12.28 1.10 0.87
C ASN A 24 -11.98 1.62 2.29
N PRO A 25 -12.55 2.75 2.73
CA PRO A 25 -12.30 3.32 4.05
C PRO A 25 -12.55 2.36 5.21
N ILE A 26 -13.43 1.37 5.03
CA ILE A 26 -13.74 0.34 6.04
C ILE A 26 -12.49 -0.47 6.37
N TYR A 27 -11.76 -0.94 5.36
CA TYR A 27 -10.59 -1.83 5.53
C TYR A 27 -9.26 -1.09 5.50
N LEU A 28 -9.28 0.18 5.10
CA LEU A 28 -8.07 0.98 4.90
C LEU A 28 -7.21 1.04 6.15
N LYS A 29 -7.81 1.19 7.35
CA LYS A 29 -7.06 1.23 8.62
C LYS A 29 -6.29 -0.07 8.90
N GLU A 30 -6.92 -1.22 8.62
CA GLU A 30 -6.29 -2.54 8.83
C GLU A 30 -5.18 -2.76 7.81
N CYS A 31 -5.43 -2.40 6.55
CA CYS A 31 -4.41 -2.43 5.50
C CYS A 31 -3.20 -1.56 5.89
N LEU A 32 -3.42 -0.34 6.39
CA LEU A 32 -2.36 0.58 6.81
C LEU A 32 -1.54 0.04 7.97
N ALA A 33 -2.18 -0.57 8.97
CA ALA A 33 -1.45 -1.19 10.07
C ALA A 33 -0.54 -2.30 9.53
N PHE A 34 -1.09 -3.17 8.69
CA PHE A 34 -0.35 -4.25 8.07
C PHE A 34 0.82 -3.75 7.20
N LEU A 35 0.69 -2.59 6.51
CA LEU A 35 1.79 -2.02 5.72
C LEU A 35 3.07 -1.82 6.53
N TYR A 36 2.98 -1.50 7.82
CA TYR A 36 4.15 -1.30 8.69
C TYR A 36 4.79 -2.62 9.15
N ASP A 37 4.03 -3.72 9.12
CA ASP A 37 4.49 -5.06 9.49
C ASP A 37 5.26 -5.77 8.36
N ILE A 38 5.07 -5.31 7.11
CA ILE A 38 5.80 -5.85 5.96
C ILE A 38 7.30 -5.54 6.07
N ASP A 39 8.18 -6.53 5.88
CA ASP A 39 9.62 -6.28 5.77
C ASP A 39 9.91 -5.40 4.54
N LYS A 40 10.70 -4.33 4.73
CA LYS A 40 11.13 -3.43 3.66
C LYS A 40 11.86 -4.16 2.54
N ALA A 41 12.58 -5.24 2.85
CA ALA A 41 13.31 -6.03 1.86
C ALA A 41 12.44 -7.03 1.09
N ALA A 42 11.20 -7.27 1.52
CA ALA A 42 10.32 -8.27 0.90
C ALA A 42 9.83 -7.87 -0.50
N PHE A 43 9.76 -6.57 -0.79
CA PHE A 43 9.27 -6.04 -2.05
C PHE A 43 10.17 -4.92 -2.58
N THR A 44 10.21 -4.79 -3.90
CA THR A 44 10.98 -3.75 -4.57
C THR A 44 10.38 -2.36 -4.32
N ILE A 45 11.22 -1.32 -4.39
CA ILE A 45 10.75 0.07 -4.30
C ILE A 45 9.67 0.40 -5.36
N GLN A 46 9.73 -0.25 -6.53
CA GLN A 46 8.74 -0.05 -7.59
C GLN A 46 7.36 -0.60 -7.21
N GLN A 47 7.30 -1.73 -6.51
CA GLN A 47 6.04 -2.29 -5.99
C GLN A 47 5.45 -1.38 -4.90
N TRP A 48 6.29 -0.82 -4.03
CA TRP A 48 5.86 0.16 -3.04
C TRP A 48 5.33 1.45 -3.67
N ARG A 49 5.99 1.97 -4.71
CA ARG A 49 5.52 3.14 -5.46
C ARG A 49 4.17 2.87 -6.11
N TYR A 50 4.02 1.70 -6.74
CA TYR A 50 2.77 1.30 -7.36
C TYR A 50 1.63 1.17 -6.35
N LEU A 51 1.86 0.59 -5.17
CA LEU A 51 0.88 0.59 -4.07
C LEU A 51 0.46 2.01 -3.68
N CYS A 52 1.43 2.93 -3.56
CA CYS A 52 1.15 4.33 -3.24
C CYS A 52 0.26 4.97 -4.31
N GLU A 53 0.63 4.83 -5.58
CA GLU A 53 -0.13 5.33 -6.72
C GLU A 53 -1.54 4.73 -6.78
N TYR A 54 -1.66 3.45 -6.47
CA TYR A 54 -2.94 2.77 -6.40
C TYR A 54 -3.87 3.38 -5.34
N ILE A 55 -3.35 3.61 -4.13
CA ILE A 55 -4.13 4.15 -3.00
C ILE A 55 -4.46 5.63 -3.22
N THR A 56 -3.48 6.44 -3.59
CA THR A 56 -3.62 7.90 -3.63
C THR A 56 -4.15 8.42 -4.97
N GLY A 57 -4.05 7.62 -6.04
CA GLY A 57 -4.30 8.05 -7.41
C GLY A 57 -3.25 9.04 -7.95
N GLN A 58 -2.10 9.20 -7.28
CA GLN A 58 -1.06 10.17 -7.62
C GLN A 58 0.29 9.50 -7.81
N GLU A 59 1.06 9.94 -8.82
CA GLU A 59 2.42 9.47 -9.11
C GLU A 59 3.33 9.51 -7.85
N CYS A 60 4.03 8.42 -7.58
CA CYS A 60 4.91 8.30 -6.42
C CYS A 60 6.39 8.30 -6.83
N ARG A 61 7.07 9.41 -6.53
CA ARG A 61 8.51 9.59 -6.83
C ARG A 61 9.44 9.28 -5.66
N ALA A 62 8.89 8.87 -4.52
CA ALA A 62 9.69 8.59 -3.33
C ALA A 62 10.68 7.44 -3.59
N CYS A 63 11.92 7.59 -3.16
CA CYS A 63 12.99 6.60 -3.35
C CYS A 63 13.21 5.69 -2.14
N ASP A 64 12.40 5.84 -1.09
CA ASP A 64 12.52 5.16 0.19
C ASP A 64 11.15 4.67 0.66
N ILE A 65 11.11 3.49 1.27
CA ILE A 65 9.87 2.81 1.69
C ILE A 65 9.20 3.55 2.87
N ASP A 66 9.96 4.17 3.77
CA ASP A 66 9.39 4.94 4.88
C ASP A 66 8.71 6.21 4.38
N ALA A 67 9.28 6.93 3.41
CA ALA A 67 8.60 8.04 2.76
C ALA A 67 7.32 7.59 2.06
N ILE A 68 7.34 6.45 1.37
CA ILE A 68 6.14 5.89 0.73
C ILE A 68 5.05 5.60 1.77
N ARG A 69 5.38 4.89 2.85
CA ARG A 69 4.45 4.63 3.95
C ARG A 69 3.88 5.91 4.56
N LYS A 70 4.72 6.95 4.74
CA LYS A 70 4.27 8.26 5.23
C LYS A 70 3.31 8.96 4.28
N ILE A 71 3.56 8.90 2.96
CA ILE A 71 2.64 9.46 1.94
C ILE A 71 1.29 8.77 2.02
N ILE A 72 1.28 7.43 2.01
CA ILE A 72 0.06 6.63 2.10
C ILE A 72 -0.70 6.97 3.40
N ASN A 73 -0.01 6.95 4.54
CA ASN A 73 -0.63 7.27 5.84
C ASN A 73 -1.22 8.68 5.86
N SER A 74 -0.47 9.68 5.37
CA SER A 74 -0.92 11.07 5.30
C SER A 74 -2.13 11.26 4.39
N PHE A 75 -2.21 10.51 3.30
CA PHE A 75 -3.38 10.51 2.42
C PHE A 75 -4.62 10.01 3.18
N CYS A 76 -4.50 8.90 3.90
CA CYS A 76 -5.62 8.28 4.60
C CYS A 76 -6.20 9.12 5.74
N TYR A 77 -5.43 10.03 6.34
CA TYR A 77 -5.95 11.00 7.32
C TYR A 77 -6.73 12.16 6.68
N ARG A 78 -6.70 12.31 5.35
CA ARG A 78 -7.42 13.37 4.61
C ARG A 78 -8.75 12.89 4.04
N VAL A 79 -8.98 11.57 3.98
CA VAL A 79 -10.18 10.93 3.43
C VAL A 79 -11.11 10.54 4.57
#